data_AF-A0A936V7A3-F1
#
_entry.id   AF-A0A936V7A3-F1
#
_cell.length_a   1.000
_cell.length_b   1.000
_cell.length_c   1.000
_cell.angle_alpha   90.00
_cell.angle_beta   90.00
_cell.angle_gamma   90.00
#
_symmetry.space_group_name_H-M   'P 1'
#
loop_
_entity.id
_entity.type
_entity.pdbx_description
1 polymer ?
#
loop_
_entity_poly.entity_id
_entity_poly.type
_entity_poly.pdbx_seq_one_letter_code
_entity_poly.pdbx_strand_id
1 'polypeptide(L)'
;MNTPGGVSRGGSVLPNKLRNRADAHALILGHALRAHIGPEVPEMQHFARELFLLSRQCGAAGLAAESRRLFELSRQASGEARGRGLDFRLYKMAASILGWVAMGRLSGWLDKARG
;
A
#
# COMPACT_ATOMS: atom_id res chain seq x y z
N MET A 1 -13.68 -31.29 -19.17
CA MET A 1 -13.07 -29.99 -19.53
C MET A 1 -13.80 -28.91 -18.72
N ASN A 2 -13.13 -28.23 -17.79
CA ASN A 2 -13.73 -27.19 -16.96
C ASN A 2 -12.70 -26.05 -16.78
N THR A 3 -12.97 -24.88 -17.35
CA THR A 3 -12.11 -23.69 -17.28
C THR A 3 -12.62 -22.75 -16.18
N PRO A 4 -11.82 -22.41 -15.15
CA PRO A 4 -12.23 -21.44 -14.14
C PRO A 4 -11.99 -20.02 -14.67
N GLY A 5 -13.05 -19.39 -15.18
CA GLY A 5 -13.05 -17.98 -15.56
C GLY A 5 -13.54 -17.10 -14.41
N GLY A 6 -12.78 -16.07 -14.04
CA GLY A 6 -13.31 -14.95 -13.26
C GLY A 6 -12.34 -14.32 -12.25
N VAL A 7 -11.27 -13.69 -12.74
CA VAL A 7 -10.39 -12.79 -11.97
C VAL A 7 -11.24 -11.73 -11.26
N SER A 8 -11.35 -11.84 -9.94
CA SER A 8 -12.19 -10.99 -9.09
C SER A 8 -11.69 -9.54 -9.07
N ARG A 9 -12.24 -8.67 -9.93
CA ARG A 9 -12.06 -7.20 -9.82
C ARG A 9 -12.54 -6.62 -8.48
N GLY A 10 -13.42 -7.32 -7.76
CA GLY A 10 -13.89 -6.92 -6.41
C GLY A 10 -13.16 -7.56 -5.23
N GLY A 11 -12.16 -8.42 -5.48
CA GLY A 11 -11.54 -9.25 -4.43
C GLY A 11 -10.33 -8.64 -3.74
N SER A 12 -9.82 -7.49 -4.18
CA SER A 12 -8.59 -6.87 -3.66
C SER A 12 -8.75 -6.17 -2.31
N VAL A 13 -9.99 -6.00 -1.85
CA VAL A 13 -10.34 -5.26 -0.62
C VAL A 13 -10.75 -6.19 0.53
N LEU A 14 -10.77 -7.52 0.32
CA LEU A 14 -11.10 -8.46 1.39
C LEU A 14 -10.04 -8.39 2.51
N PRO A 15 -10.43 -8.17 3.78
CA PRO A 15 -9.48 -8.01 4.89
C PRO A 15 -8.47 -9.15 4.98
N ASN A 16 -8.90 -10.41 4.83
CA ASN A 16 -8.00 -11.57 4.87
C ASN A 16 -6.96 -11.56 3.75
N LYS A 17 -7.32 -11.08 2.54
CA LYS A 17 -6.35 -10.95 1.44
C LYS A 17 -5.36 -9.83 1.70
N LEU A 18 -5.81 -8.72 2.29
CA LEU A 18 -4.93 -7.62 2.68
C LEU A 18 -3.94 -8.04 3.76
N ARG A 19 -4.38 -8.82 4.75
CA ARG A 19 -3.49 -9.43 5.76
C ARG A 19 -2.42 -10.32 5.12
N ASN A 20 -2.83 -11.27 4.29
CA ASN A 20 -1.89 -12.16 3.60
C ASN A 20 -0.88 -11.38 2.74
N ARG A 21 -1.33 -10.32 2.07
CA ARG A 21 -0.43 -9.43 1.32
C ARG A 21 0.54 -8.69 2.24
N ALA A 22 0.07 -8.19 3.38
CA ALA A 22 0.93 -7.51 4.35
C ALA A 22 2.04 -8.44 4.86
N ASP A 23 1.70 -9.67 5.21
CA ASP A 23 2.66 -10.68 5.66
C ASP A 23 3.65 -11.05 4.56
N ALA A 24 3.16 -11.28 3.33
CA ALA A 24 4.00 -11.59 2.19
C ALA A 24 5.02 -10.47 1.91
N HIS A 25 4.60 -9.20 1.95
CA HIS A 25 5.52 -8.07 1.72
C HIS A 25 6.55 -7.92 2.84
N ALA A 26 6.17 -8.20 4.08
CA ALA A 26 7.13 -8.22 5.20
C ALA A 26 8.20 -9.31 5.00
N LEU A 27 7.80 -10.50 4.55
CA LEU A 27 8.74 -11.57 4.22
C LEU A 27 9.66 -11.19 3.07
N ILE A 28 9.12 -10.64 1.97
CA ILE A 28 9.88 -10.20 0.81
C ILE A 28 10.95 -9.18 1.23
N LEU A 29 10.60 -8.18 2.05
CA LEU A 29 11.58 -7.22 2.55
C LEU A 29 12.70 -7.93 3.34
N GLY A 30 12.33 -8.83 4.24
CA GLY A 30 13.30 -9.59 5.02
C GLY A 30 14.24 -10.44 4.15
N HIS A 31 13.74 -11.03 3.06
CA HIS A 31 14.58 -11.76 2.10
C HIS A 31 15.52 -10.82 1.33
N ALA A 32 15.00 -9.68 0.85
CA ALA A 32 15.79 -8.69 0.12
C ALA A 32 16.95 -8.14 0.98
N LEU A 33 16.65 -7.76 2.23
CA LEU A 33 17.66 -7.26 3.16
C LEU A 33 18.73 -8.31 3.48
N ARG A 34 18.34 -9.59 3.67
CA ARG A 34 19.29 -10.70 3.85
C ARG A 34 20.15 -10.96 2.62
N ALA A 35 19.64 -10.65 1.43
CA ALA A 35 20.38 -10.69 0.18
C ALA A 35 21.20 -9.42 -0.08
N HIS A 36 21.32 -8.52 0.90
CA HIS A 36 22.01 -7.23 0.78
C HIS A 36 21.44 -6.31 -0.31
N ILE A 37 20.15 -6.45 -0.61
CA ILE A 37 19.40 -5.51 -1.44
C ILE A 37 18.75 -4.52 -0.48
N GLY A 38 19.37 -3.36 -0.29
CA GLY A 38 18.97 -2.33 0.65
C GLY A 38 18.47 -1.04 -0.02
N PRO A 39 18.29 0.04 0.75
CA PRO A 39 17.73 1.32 0.27
C PRO A 39 18.58 2.02 -0.81
N GLU A 40 19.82 1.60 -1.00
CA GLU A 40 20.76 2.10 -2.00
C GLU A 40 20.33 1.81 -3.44
N VAL A 41 19.58 0.71 -3.67
CA VAL A 41 19.11 0.37 -5.02
C VAL A 41 17.75 1.04 -5.33
N PRO A 42 17.51 1.47 -6.59
CA PRO A 42 16.25 2.08 -7.00
C PRO A 42 15.01 1.17 -6.78
N GLU A 43 15.16 -0.13 -6.95
CA GLU A 43 14.10 -1.13 -6.79
C GLU A 43 13.52 -1.12 -5.38
N MET A 44 14.38 -0.91 -4.36
CA MET A 44 13.94 -0.83 -2.98
C MET A 44 13.06 0.40 -2.73
N GLN A 45 13.25 1.48 -3.49
CA GLN A 45 12.42 2.69 -3.40
C GLN A 45 11.03 2.45 -4.01
N HIS A 46 10.96 1.69 -5.10
CA HIS A 46 9.68 1.23 -5.64
C HIS A 46 8.94 0.34 -4.64
N PHE A 47 9.66 -0.59 -4.02
CA PHE A 47 9.10 -1.47 -3.01
C PHE A 47 8.62 -0.73 -1.75
N ALA A 48 9.38 0.26 -1.28
CA ALA A 48 8.98 1.12 -0.18
C ALA A 48 7.67 1.88 -0.48
N ARG A 49 7.52 2.38 -1.72
CA ARG A 49 6.28 3.02 -2.18
C ARG A 49 5.10 2.05 -2.16
N GLU A 50 5.31 0.81 -2.60
CA GLU A 50 4.27 -0.23 -2.59
C GLU A 50 3.82 -0.59 -1.16
N LEU A 51 4.78 -0.76 -0.23
CA LEU A 51 4.51 -0.98 1.20
C LEU A 51 3.61 0.12 1.78
N PHE A 52 3.90 1.37 1.45
CA PHE A 52 3.09 2.50 1.89
C PHE A 52 1.67 2.49 1.32
N LEU A 53 1.51 2.16 0.03
CA LEU A 53 0.19 2.06 -0.58
C LEU A 53 -0.63 0.92 0.05
N LEU A 54 0.00 -0.21 0.34
CA LEU A 54 -0.65 -1.33 0.99
C LEU A 54 -1.00 -1.01 2.44
N SER A 55 -0.11 -0.32 3.17
CA SER A 55 -0.39 0.19 4.53
C SER A 55 -1.70 0.97 4.57
N ARG A 56 -1.94 1.84 3.58
CA ARG A 56 -3.16 2.63 3.50
C ARG A 56 -4.40 1.82 3.12
N GLN A 57 -4.25 0.82 2.25
CA GLN A 57 -5.34 -0.11 1.94
C GLN A 57 -5.76 -0.89 3.20
N CYS A 58 -4.79 -1.36 3.98
CA CYS A 58 -5.05 -1.99 5.28
C CYS A 58 -5.76 -1.01 6.24
N GLY A 59 -5.28 0.24 6.34
CA GLY A 59 -5.91 1.26 7.18
C GLY A 59 -7.36 1.55 6.78
N ALA A 60 -7.63 1.69 5.48
CA ALA A 60 -8.99 1.89 4.95
C ALA A 60 -9.91 0.68 5.20
N ALA A 61 -9.35 -0.52 5.32
CA ALA A 61 -10.06 -1.75 5.62
C ALA A 61 -10.18 -2.04 7.14
N GLY A 62 -9.77 -1.12 8.02
CA GLY A 62 -9.81 -1.28 9.48
C GLY A 62 -8.70 -2.17 10.06
N LEU A 63 -7.69 -2.53 9.27
CA LEU A 63 -6.55 -3.35 9.66
C LEU A 63 -5.42 -2.47 10.21
N ALA A 64 -5.63 -1.89 11.39
CA ALA A 64 -4.75 -0.88 11.96
C ALA A 64 -3.34 -1.42 12.29
N ALA A 65 -3.24 -2.65 12.80
CA ALA A 65 -1.96 -3.26 13.15
C ALA A 65 -1.10 -3.51 11.91
N GLU A 66 -1.69 -4.09 10.87
CA GLU A 66 -1.06 -4.39 9.58
C GLU A 66 -0.68 -3.09 8.86
N SER A 67 -1.55 -2.08 8.91
CA SER A 67 -1.28 -0.74 8.38
C SER A 67 -0.03 -0.14 9.02
N ARG A 68 0.05 -0.12 10.35
CA ARG A 68 1.20 0.41 11.09
C ARG A 68 2.47 -0.35 10.78
N ARG A 69 2.44 -1.69 10.81
CA ARG A 69 3.58 -2.54 10.50
C ARG A 69 4.13 -2.25 9.09
N LEU A 70 3.26 -2.19 8.08
CA LEU A 70 3.66 -1.89 6.71
C LEU A 70 4.23 -0.47 6.55
N PHE A 71 3.71 0.49 7.31
CA PHE A 71 4.25 1.84 7.32
C PHE A 71 5.68 1.85 7.87
N GLU A 72 5.94 1.17 8.99
CA GLU A 72 7.28 1.04 9.57
C GLU A 72 8.24 0.35 8.59
N LEU A 73 7.82 -0.74 7.94
CA LEU A 73 8.60 -1.43 6.91
C LEU A 73 8.88 -0.52 5.70
N SER A 74 7.92 0.31 5.28
CA SER A 74 8.13 1.27 4.19
C SER A 74 9.22 2.30 4.52
N ARG A 75 9.29 2.74 5.79
CA ARG A 75 10.33 3.65 6.28
C ARG A 75 11.69 2.96 6.32
N GLN A 76 11.73 1.72 6.79
CA GLN A 76 12.95 0.91 6.80
C GLN A 76 13.50 0.73 5.38
N ALA A 77 12.66 0.32 4.42
CA ALA A 77 13.03 0.15 3.02
C ALA A 77 13.50 1.46 2.35
N SER A 78 13.00 2.60 2.82
CA SER A 78 13.34 3.93 2.29
C SER A 78 14.72 4.43 2.72
N GLY A 79 15.24 3.98 3.86
CA GLY A 79 16.52 4.38 4.46
C GLY A 79 16.51 5.76 5.16
N GLU A 80 17.41 5.95 6.13
CA GLU A 80 17.43 7.14 7.02
C GLU A 80 17.83 8.44 6.30
N ALA A 81 18.82 8.40 5.42
CA ALA A 81 19.32 9.58 4.68
C ALA A 81 18.27 10.18 3.73
N ARG A 82 17.36 9.35 3.22
CA ARG A 82 16.23 9.79 2.40
C ARG A 82 14.92 9.88 3.17
N GLY A 83 14.84 9.41 4.41
CA GLY A 83 13.65 9.49 5.26
C GLY A 83 13.03 10.89 5.30
N ARG A 84 13.85 11.94 5.43
CA ARG A 84 13.37 13.34 5.42
C ARG A 84 12.77 13.80 4.09
N GLY A 85 13.32 13.35 2.96
CA GLY A 85 12.80 13.67 1.62
C GLY A 85 11.63 12.77 1.19
N LEU A 86 11.60 11.54 1.73
CA LEU A 86 10.52 10.60 1.54
C LEU A 86 9.33 10.94 2.40
N ASP A 87 9.46 11.42 3.64
CA ASP A 87 8.33 11.94 4.41
C ASP A 87 7.54 12.94 3.58
N PHE A 88 8.22 13.84 2.85
CA PHE A 88 7.58 14.80 1.96
C PHE A 88 6.91 14.17 0.71
N ARG A 89 7.56 13.19 0.05
CA ARG A 89 6.97 12.47 -1.10
C ARG A 89 5.84 11.53 -0.70
N LEU A 90 6.00 10.84 0.40
CA LEU A 90 5.04 9.95 1.04
C LEU A 90 3.84 10.77 1.48
N TYR A 91 4.06 11.94 2.06
CA TYR A 91 3.01 12.91 2.38
C TYR A 91 2.31 13.43 1.11
N LYS A 92 3.05 13.76 0.05
CA LYS A 92 2.45 14.18 -1.24
C LYS A 92 1.62 13.06 -1.88
N MET A 93 2.08 11.81 -1.81
CA MET A 93 1.32 10.64 -2.24
C MET A 93 0.15 10.31 -1.30
N ALA A 94 0.32 10.55 0.00
CA ALA A 94 -0.73 10.47 1.01
C ALA A 94 -1.87 11.40 0.60
N ALA A 95 -1.52 12.68 0.45
CA ALA A 95 -2.41 13.76 0.08
C ALA A 95 -3.07 13.54 -1.29
N SER A 96 -2.32 13.09 -2.30
CA SER A 96 -2.91 12.86 -3.62
C SER A 96 -3.98 11.77 -3.57
N ILE A 97 -3.70 10.62 -2.97
CA ILE A 97 -4.68 9.52 -2.90
C ILE A 97 -5.78 9.82 -1.87
N LEU A 98 -5.52 10.55 -0.78
CA LEU A 98 -6.58 11.02 0.13
C LEU A 98 -7.53 11.96 -0.62
N GLY A 99 -6.97 12.84 -1.47
CA GLY A 99 -7.72 13.65 -2.42
C GLY A 99 -8.57 12.81 -3.38
N TRP A 100 -8.00 11.75 -3.98
CA TRP A 100 -8.74 10.84 -4.86
C TRP A 100 -9.84 10.05 -4.14
N VAL A 101 -9.61 9.60 -2.90
CA VAL A 101 -10.64 8.91 -2.10
C VAL A 101 -11.76 9.87 -1.69
N ALA A 102 -11.43 11.11 -1.32
CA ALA A 102 -12.43 12.15 -1.08
C ALA A 102 -13.23 12.46 -2.36
N MET A 103 -12.56 12.50 -3.52
CA MET A 103 -13.19 12.68 -4.83
C MET A 103 -14.13 11.52 -5.18
N GLY A 104 -13.76 10.27 -4.87
CA GLY A 104 -14.61 9.10 -5.07
C GLY A 104 -15.85 9.08 -4.17
N ARG A 105 -15.76 9.65 -2.96
CA ARG A 105 -16.93 9.87 -2.08
C ARG A 105 -17.83 10.98 -2.62
N LEU A 106 -17.27 12.06 -3.17
CA LEU A 106 -18.02 13.15 -3.81
C LEU A 106 -18.74 12.68 -5.07
N SER A 107 -18.08 11.87 -5.91
CA SER A 107 -18.73 11.31 -7.10
C SER A 107 -19.87 10.36 -6.75
N GLY A 108 -19.73 9.55 -5.70
CA GLY A 108 -20.82 8.70 -5.19
C GLY A 108 -22.01 9.48 -4.62
N TRP A 109 -21.77 10.69 -4.08
CA TRP A 109 -22.83 11.61 -3.66
C TRP A 109 -23.53 12.30 -4.83
N LEU A 110 -22.77 12.69 -5.86
CA LEU A 110 -23.30 13.30 -7.08
C LEU A 110 -24.15 12.33 -7.91
N ASP A 111 -23.76 11.05 -7.99
CA ASP A 111 -24.57 10.01 -8.64
C ASP A 111 -25.89 9.78 -7.89
N LYS A 112 -25.87 9.89 -6.56
CA LYS A 112 -27.06 9.75 -5.71
C LYS A 112 -28.00 10.96 -5.76
N ALA A 113 -27.55 12.11 -6.24
CA ALA A 113 -28.35 13.32 -6.43
C ALA A 113 -28.96 13.44 -7.84
N ARG A 114 -28.63 12.51 -8.74
CA ARG A 114 -29.15 12.45 -10.12
C ARG A 114 -30.10 11.26 -10.37
N GLY A 115 -30.47 10.51 -9.34
CA GLY A 115 -31.59 9.56 -9.35
C GLY A 115 -32.68 10.03 -8.40
#